data_AF-A0A7C3XNW9-F1
#
_entry.id   AF-A0A7C3XNW9-F1
#
_cell.length_a   1.000
_cell.length_b   1.000
_cell.length_c   1.000
_cell.angle_alpha   90.00
_cell.angle_beta   90.00
_cell.angle_gamma   90.00
#
_symmetry.space_group_name_H-M   'P 1'
#
loop_
_entity.id
_entity.type
_entity.pdbx_description
1 polymer ?
#
loop_
_entity_poly.entity_id
_entity_poly.type
_entity_poly.pdbx_seq_one_letter_code
_entity_poly.pdbx_strand_id
1 'polypeptide(L)'
;MDAAYRSAYTQIYFTIPSINSIGEATVDSYFTSYISESVPDQTAIKIVALTYSNNKYYISTQDYFVNCSTQVPIQLTFQEIAESDIETTLQSINI
;
A
#
# COMPACT_ATOMS: atom_id res chain seq x y z
N MET A 1 24.35 3.30 13.39
CA MET A 1 23.69 3.81 12.17
C MET A 1 22.52 4.65 12.60
N ASP A 2 22.37 5.78 11.93
CA ASP A 2 21.73 7.01 12.40
C ASP A 2 20.20 6.91 12.46
N ALA A 3 19.60 7.27 13.61
CA ALA A 3 18.15 7.29 13.84
C ALA A 3 17.51 8.63 13.38
N ALA A 4 18.29 9.56 12.82
CA ALA A 4 17.93 10.97 12.75
C ALA A 4 17.20 11.45 11.48
N TYR A 5 16.88 10.61 10.48
CA TYR A 5 16.22 11.08 9.25
C TYR A 5 15.23 10.09 8.62
N ARG A 6 14.34 9.48 9.41
CA ARG A 6 13.14 8.88 8.83
C ARG A 6 12.09 9.97 8.67
N SER A 7 12.16 10.71 7.57
CA SER A 7 11.02 11.51 7.10
C SER A 7 9.79 10.61 7.02
N ALA A 8 8.62 11.12 7.39
CA ALA A 8 7.40 10.35 7.27
C ALA A 8 7.26 9.89 5.80
N TYR A 9 7.08 8.59 5.61
CA TYR A 9 6.94 7.99 4.29
C TYR A 9 5.83 6.95 4.31
N THR A 10 5.18 6.77 3.16
CA THR A 10 4.20 5.71 2.94
C THR A 10 4.61 4.94 1.70
N GLN A 11 4.93 3.67 1.88
CA GLN A 11 5.10 2.69 0.82
C GLN A 11 3.78 1.99 0.58
N ILE A 12 3.38 1.84 -0.68
CA ILE A 12 2.22 1.03 -1.04
C ILE A 12 2.63 -0.08 -1.98
N TYR A 13 2.20 -1.28 -1.63
CA TYR A 13 2.24 -2.51 -2.39
C TYR A 13 0.83 -2.86 -2.86
N PHE A 14 0.71 -3.56 -3.97
CA PHE A 14 -0.54 -4.21 -4.33
C PHE A 14 -0.29 -5.55 -4.99
N THR A 15 -1.28 -6.45 -4.96
CA THR A 15 -1.23 -7.75 -5.65
C THR A 15 -2.44 -7.94 -6.54
N ILE A 16 -2.21 -8.50 -7.73
CA ILE A 16 -3.26 -8.88 -8.68
C ILE A 16 -3.37 -10.42 -8.62
N PRO A 17 -4.54 -11.01 -8.35
CA PRO A 17 -4.69 -12.47 -8.16
C PRO A 17 -4.25 -13.34 -9.34
N SER A 18 -4.09 -12.77 -10.54
CA SER A 18 -3.66 -13.48 -11.75
C SER A 18 -2.18 -13.24 -12.15
N ILE A 19 -1.53 -12.23 -11.56
CA ILE A 19 -0.16 -11.84 -11.84
C ILE A 19 0.37 -11.24 -10.54
N ASN A 20 1.27 -11.93 -9.84
CA ASN A 20 1.93 -11.39 -8.64
C ASN A 20 2.81 -10.18 -9.02
N SER A 21 2.20 -9.07 -9.38
CA SER A 21 2.84 -7.81 -9.73
C SER A 21 2.88 -6.97 -8.47
N ILE A 22 4.09 -6.70 -8.00
CA ILE A 22 4.35 -5.76 -6.90
C ILE A 22 4.65 -4.41 -7.55
N GLY A 23 3.79 -3.42 -7.31
CA GLY A 23 4.11 -2.02 -7.62
C GLY A 23 4.42 -1.29 -6.32
N GLU A 24 5.53 -0.54 -6.29
CA GLU A 24 5.87 0.38 -5.20
C GLU A 24 5.40 1.78 -5.58
N ALA A 25 4.63 2.45 -4.73
CA ALA A 25 4.29 3.85 -4.88
C ALA A 25 4.53 4.62 -3.58
N THR A 26 5.10 5.82 -3.70
CA THR A 26 5.13 6.82 -2.62
C THR A 26 3.86 7.66 -2.70
N VAL A 27 3.13 7.78 -1.59
CA VAL A 27 1.91 8.61 -1.55
C VAL A 27 2.29 10.08 -1.52
N ASP A 28 2.28 10.72 -2.69
CA ASP A 28 1.73 12.07 -2.79
C ASP A 28 0.23 11.97 -3.11
N SER A 29 -0.49 13.09 -3.10
CA SER A 29 -1.96 13.24 -3.20
C SER A 29 -2.68 12.57 -4.39
N TYR A 30 -2.03 11.68 -5.15
CA TYR A 30 -2.46 11.12 -6.43
C TYR A 30 -2.37 9.59 -6.53
N PHE A 31 -2.35 8.86 -5.41
CA PHE A 31 -2.23 7.39 -5.41
C PHE A 31 -3.26 6.67 -6.31
N THR A 32 -4.46 7.23 -6.47
CA THR A 32 -5.52 6.70 -7.34
C THR A 32 -5.13 6.69 -8.83
N SER A 33 -4.37 7.69 -9.30
CA SER A 33 -3.95 7.78 -10.70
C SER A 33 -2.97 6.67 -11.07
N TYR A 34 -2.04 6.35 -10.17
CA TYR A 34 -1.03 5.31 -10.39
C TYR A 34 -1.64 3.91 -10.55
N ILE A 35 -2.63 3.56 -9.73
CA ILE A 35 -3.36 2.28 -9.87
C ILE A 35 -4.05 2.21 -11.23
N SER A 36 -4.70 3.30 -11.65
CA SER A 36 -5.48 3.36 -12.89
C SER A 36 -4.60 3.15 -14.14
N GLU A 37 -3.34 3.54 -14.09
CA GLU A 37 -2.37 3.38 -15.19
C GLU A 37 -1.64 2.02 -15.17
N SER A 38 -1.51 1.42 -13.98
CA SER A 38 -0.68 0.21 -13.78
C SER A 38 -1.48 -1.09 -13.69
N VAL A 39 -2.80 -1.01 -13.45
CA VAL A 39 -3.68 -2.16 -13.25
C VAL A 39 -4.83 -2.10 -14.27
N PRO A 40 -5.18 -3.22 -14.92
CA PRO A 40 -6.31 -3.24 -15.85
C PRO A 40 -7.63 -2.84 -15.19
N ASP A 41 -8.49 -2.17 -15.94
CA ASP A 41 -9.85 -1.86 -15.48
C ASP A 41 -10.62 -3.14 -15.11
N GLN A 42 -11.55 -3.02 -14.17
CA GLN A 42 -12.36 -4.13 -13.65
C GLN A 42 -11.55 -5.28 -13.03
N THR A 43 -10.46 -4.94 -12.34
CA THR A 43 -9.58 -5.91 -11.70
C THR A 43 -9.69 -5.84 -10.18
N ALA A 44 -9.87 -6.99 -9.53
CA ALA A 44 -9.73 -7.11 -8.09
C ALA A 44 -8.25 -7.10 -7.72
N ILE A 45 -7.86 -6.24 -6.79
CA ILE A 45 -6.52 -6.17 -6.23
C ILE A 45 -6.57 -6.16 -4.71
N LYS A 46 -5.45 -6.49 -4.08
CA LYS A 46 -5.22 -6.21 -2.66
C LYS A 46 -4.20 -5.09 -2.56
N ILE A 47 -4.49 -4.08 -1.75
CA ILE A 47 -3.60 -2.95 -1.46
C ILE A 47 -3.04 -3.16 -0.06
N VAL A 48 -1.73 -3.00 0.09
CA VAL A 48 -1.03 -3.01 1.37
C VAL A 48 -0.19 -1.75 1.47
N ALA A 49 -0.50 -0.87 2.42
CA ALA A 49 0.24 0.36 2.65
C ALA A 49 0.98 0.29 3.98
N LEU A 50 2.28 0.55 3.97
CA LEU A 50 3.11 0.69 5.16
C LEU A 50 3.52 2.16 5.28
N THR A 51 3.17 2.79 6.40
CA THR A 51 3.59 4.17 6.70
C THR A 51 4.42 4.21 7.97
N TYR A 52 5.47 5.03 7.96
CA TYR A 52 6.25 5.35 9.14
C TYR A 52 6.00 6.81 9.52
N SER A 53 5.50 7.05 10.73
CA SER A 53 5.23 8.39 11.25
C SER A 53 5.31 8.38 12.78
N ASN A 54 5.69 9.50 13.39
CA ASN A 54 5.78 9.63 14.85
C ASN A 54 6.57 8.49 15.53
N ASN A 55 7.67 8.04 14.90
CA ASN A 55 8.51 6.93 15.35
C ASN A 55 7.80 5.56 15.44
N LYS A 56 6.69 5.39 14.73
CA LYS A 56 5.90 4.17 14.71
C LYS A 56 5.60 3.75 13.28
N TYR A 57 5.44 2.44 13.09
CA TYR A 57 4.96 1.89 11.84
C TYR A 57 3.46 1.68 11.92
N TYR A 58 2.79 1.91 10.80
CA TYR A 58 1.39 1.60 10.64
C TYR A 58 1.17 0.90 9.31
N ILE A 59 0.29 -0.09 9.30
CA ILE A 59 -0.06 -0.85 8.10
C ILE A 59 -1.55 -0.70 7.81
N SER A 60 -1.90 -0.63 6.54
CA SER A 60 -3.26 -0.73 6.04
C SER A 60 -3.32 -1.85 5.01
N THR A 61 -4.33 -2.72 5.11
CA THR A 61 -4.59 -3.78 4.14
C THR A 61 -6.03 -3.67 3.69
N GLN A 62 -6.26 -3.57 2.38
CA GLN A 62 -7.60 -3.39 1.83
C GLN A 62 -7.75 -4.12 0.51
N ASP A 63 -8.82 -4.89 0.37
CA ASP A 63 -9.24 -5.38 -0.94
C ASP A 63 -9.91 -4.22 -1.71
N TYR A 64 -9.52 -4.04 -2.97
CA TYR A 64 -10.00 -2.97 -3.82
C TYR A 64 -10.36 -3.51 -5.21
N PHE A 65 -11.45 -2.99 -5.78
CA PHE A 65 -11.83 -3.31 -7.15
C PHE A 65 -11.55 -2.09 -8.03
N VAL A 66 -10.58 -2.22 -8.93
CA VAL A 66 -10.21 -1.16 -9.86
C VAL A 66 -11.37 -0.93 -10.82
N ASN A 67 -11.91 0.29 -10.79
CA ASN A 67 -12.89 0.77 -11.74
C ASN A 67 -12.46 2.16 -12.22
N CYS A 68 -11.81 2.21 -13.37
CA CYS A 68 -11.25 3.44 -13.95
C CYS A 68 -12.34 4.43 -14.38
N SER A 69 -13.60 3.99 -14.47
CA SER A 69 -14.75 4.87 -14.73
C SER A 69 -15.16 5.68 -13.49
N THR A 70 -14.74 5.26 -12.30
CA THR A 70 -15.06 5.92 -11.03
C THR A 70 -13.77 6.33 -10.32
N GLN A 71 -13.39 7.61 -10.46
CA GLN A 71 -12.22 8.17 -9.75
C GLN A 71 -12.54 8.50 -8.29
N VAL A 72 -12.95 7.48 -7.53
CA VAL A 72 -13.21 7.63 -6.08
C VAL A 72 -11.89 7.48 -5.33
N PRO A 73 -11.53 8.42 -4.44
CA PRO A 73 -10.34 8.29 -3.59
C PRO A 73 -10.41 7.02 -2.73
N ILE A 74 -9.28 6.33 -2.63
CA ILE A 74 -9.14 5.14 -1.77
C ILE A 74 -8.82 5.63 -0.36
N GLN A 75 -9.69 5.34 0.61
CA GLN A 75 -9.48 5.66 2.02
C GLN A 75 -8.84 4.47 2.73
N LEU A 76 -7.55 4.60 3.08
CA LEU A 76 -6.80 3.58 3.81
C LEU A 76 -6.94 3.78 5.31
N THR A 77 -7.30 2.70 6.03
CA THR A 77 -7.34 2.69 7.50
C THR A 77 -6.06 2.06 8.02
N PHE A 78 -5.24 2.85 8.71
CA PHE A 78 -3.95 2.41 9.25
C PHE A 78 -4.07 1.90 10.68
N GLN A 79 -3.36 0.82 10.98
CA GLN A 79 -3.23 0.24 12.31
C GLN A 79 -1.75 0.18 12.69
N GLU A 80 -1.42 0.50 13.94
CA GLU A 80 -0.04 0.41 14.44
C GLU A 80 0.47 -1.03 14.38
N ILE A 81 1.71 -1.22 13.93
CA ILE A 81 2.38 -2.52 13.84
C ILE A 81 3.79 -2.42 14.41
N ALA A 82 4.25 -3.45 15.12
CA ALA A 82 5.63 -3.52 15.56
C ALA A 82 6.56 -3.80 14.38
N GLU A 83 7.76 -3.20 14.37
CA GLU A 83 8.74 -3.39 13.28
C GLU A 83 9.08 -4.87 13.06
N SER A 84 9.15 -5.67 14.14
CA SER A 84 9.39 -7.11 14.08
C SER A 84 8.34 -7.90 13.32
N ASP A 85 7.13 -7.35 13.20
CA ASP A 85 5.97 -8.07 12.69
C ASP A 85 5.67 -7.71 11.23
N ILE A 86 6.36 -6.69 10.68
CA ILE A 86 6.15 -6.20 9.31
C ILE A 86 6.41 -7.30 8.29
N GLU A 87 7.59 -7.95 8.35
CA GLU A 87 7.99 -8.97 7.39
C GLU A 87 7.04 -10.17 7.40
N THR A 88 6.69 -10.66 8.60
CA THR A 88 5.73 -11.75 8.78
C THR A 88 4.36 -11.38 8.21
N THR A 89 3.93 -10.13 8.41
CA THR A 89 2.64 -9.64 7.91
C THR A 89 2.63 -9.57 6.39
N LEU A 90 3.67 -9.01 5.76
CA LEU A 90 3.79 -8.95 4.30
C LEU A 90 3.81 -10.35 3.67
N GLN A 91 4.59 -11.28 4.24
CA GLN A 91 4.63 -12.67 3.78
C GLN A 91 3.26 -13.36 3.85
N SER A 92 2.49 -13.12 4.91
CA SER A 92 1.13 -13.69 5.05
C SER A 92 0.16 -13.21 3.96
N ILE A 93 0.47 -12.09 3.31
CA ILE A 93 -0.32 -11.46 2.25
C ILE A 93 0.20 -11.85 0.85
N ASN A 94 1.23 -12.70 0.79
CA ASN A 94 1.98 -13.06 -0.43
C ASN A 94 2.64 -11.85 -1.11
N ILE A 95 3.22 -10.95 -0.31
CA ILE A 95 4.06 -9.82 -0.75
C ILE A 95 5.50 -10.06 -0.29
#